data_AF-A0A382FQ55-F1
#
_entry.id   AF-A0A382FQ55-F1
#
_cell.length_a   1.000
_cell.length_b   1.000
_cell.length_c   1.000
_cell.angle_alpha   90.00
_cell.angle_beta   90.00
_cell.angle_gamma   90.00
#
_symmetry.space_group_name_H-M   'P 1'
#
loop_
_entity.id
_entity.type
_entity.pdbx_description
1 polymer ?
#
loop_
_entity_poly.entity_id
_entity_poly.type
_entity_poly.pdbx_seq_one_letter_code
_entity_poly.pdbx_strand_id
1 'polypeptide(L)'
;MKKFINGKMINLAEPRLGSKVIFKTDDFFASASRIINPNPPIFKEGVFDKHGKWMDGWETRRRRKKGFDYVIVKLGRPGKIFNADIDTTHFSGNQPMQASLEACHSKKNPNNKSRWITILSKKKLGPNKNHNFKIKNKSIFTHIKLNIYPDGGVARLRVYGEIEMKKVNFGNKIINLSSMLNGSSIVGCNNEHFGRAENILAPGKGKNMGDGWETRRSRGKNFDWLIIK
;
A
#
# COMPACT_ATOMS: atom_id res chain seq x y z
N MET A 1 0.61 -27.45 14.18
CA MET A 1 1.30 -26.19 14.55
C MET A 1 0.31 -25.03 14.48
N LYS A 2 0.06 -24.31 15.58
CA LYS A 2 -0.69 -23.04 15.54
C LYS A 2 0.17 -22.06 14.73
N LYS A 3 -0.29 -21.67 13.54
CA LYS A 3 0.42 -20.73 12.68
C LYS A 3 0.23 -19.34 13.27
N PHE A 4 1.17 -18.91 14.10
CA PHE A 4 1.22 -17.54 14.59
C PHE A 4 1.45 -16.61 13.40
N ILE A 5 0.48 -15.76 13.09
CA ILE A 5 0.68 -14.70 12.11
C ILE A 5 1.42 -13.58 12.84
N ASN A 6 2.73 -13.46 12.63
CA ASN A 6 3.53 -12.39 13.24
C ASN A 6 3.01 -11.02 12.82
N GLY A 7 3.14 -10.08 13.76
CA GLY A 7 2.69 -8.71 13.59
C GLY A 7 3.18 -8.11 12.29
N LYS A 8 2.23 -7.62 11.50
CA LYS A 8 2.51 -7.02 10.20
C LYS A 8 2.67 -5.53 10.39
N MET A 9 3.73 -4.98 9.81
CA MET A 9 3.90 -3.54 9.70
C MET A 9 2.71 -2.91 8.99
N ILE A 10 2.37 -1.68 9.36
CA ILE A 10 1.23 -0.96 8.80
C ILE A 10 1.52 -0.59 7.34
N ASN A 11 0.57 -0.85 6.44
CA ASN A 11 0.63 -0.32 5.08
C ASN A 11 0.31 1.19 5.09
N LEU A 12 1.34 2.04 5.11
CA LEU A 12 1.22 3.50 5.13
C LEU A 12 0.56 4.08 3.88
N ALA A 13 0.46 3.31 2.80
CA ALA A 13 -0.23 3.68 1.56
C ALA A 13 -1.72 3.26 1.56
N GLU A 14 -2.23 2.66 2.64
CA GLU A 14 -3.61 2.24 2.79
C GLU A 14 -4.59 3.43 2.73
N PRO A 15 -5.61 3.41 1.84
CA PRO A 15 -6.58 4.50 1.73
C PRO A 15 -7.35 4.81 3.01
N ARG A 16 -7.62 3.79 3.84
CA ARG A 16 -8.29 3.98 5.16
C ARG A 16 -7.47 4.84 6.12
N LEU A 17 -6.16 4.93 5.95
CA LEU A 17 -5.32 5.88 6.71
C LEU A 17 -5.40 7.32 6.17
N GLY A 18 -6.13 7.56 5.09
CA GLY A 18 -6.19 8.84 4.36
C GLY A 18 -5.19 8.94 3.21
N SER A 19 -4.58 7.82 2.80
CA SER A 19 -3.63 7.78 1.69
C SER A 19 -4.32 8.06 0.37
N LYS A 20 -3.63 8.76 -0.54
CA LYS A 20 -4.17 9.08 -1.86
C LYS A 20 -3.07 9.25 -2.91
N VAL A 21 -3.37 8.84 -4.14
CA VAL A 21 -2.59 9.25 -5.31
C VAL A 21 -2.89 10.71 -5.57
N ILE A 22 -1.87 11.56 -5.55
CA ILE A 22 -2.00 13.02 -5.74
C ILE A 22 -1.47 13.50 -7.08
N PHE A 23 -0.68 12.68 -7.78
CA PHE A 23 -0.14 13.00 -9.09
C PHE A 23 0.18 11.73 -9.86
N LYS A 24 0.12 11.81 -11.19
CA LYS A 24 0.46 10.77 -12.15
C LYS A 24 0.91 11.42 -13.46
N THR A 25 1.90 10.86 -14.14
CA THR A 25 2.29 11.32 -15.48
C THR A 25 1.30 10.88 -16.55
N ASP A 26 0.78 9.67 -16.43
CA ASP A 26 -0.17 9.04 -17.34
C ASP A 26 -0.98 7.99 -16.56
N ASP A 27 -2.20 7.69 -16.99
CA ASP A 27 -3.04 6.60 -16.48
C ASP A 27 -4.06 6.15 -17.53
N PHE A 28 -3.64 6.15 -18.79
CA PHE A 28 -4.52 6.00 -19.95
C PHE A 28 -5.30 4.68 -19.95
N PHE A 29 -4.64 3.55 -19.70
CA PHE A 29 -5.28 2.23 -19.76
C PHE A 29 -5.95 1.87 -18.42
N ALA A 30 -5.34 2.25 -17.29
CA ALA A 30 -5.93 2.01 -15.98
C ALA A 30 -5.55 3.09 -14.96
N SER A 31 -6.56 3.53 -14.20
CA SER A 31 -6.44 4.62 -13.23
C SER A 31 -5.37 4.36 -12.17
N ALA A 32 -4.48 5.33 -11.97
CA ALA A 32 -3.44 5.27 -10.95
C ALA A 32 -3.99 5.06 -9.53
N SER A 33 -5.23 5.52 -9.25
CA SER A 33 -5.85 5.37 -7.92
C SER A 33 -6.03 3.93 -7.47
N ARG A 34 -6.05 2.95 -8.40
CA ARG A 34 -6.21 1.52 -8.08
C ARG A 34 -4.96 0.92 -7.42
N ILE A 35 -3.77 1.53 -7.61
CA ILE A 35 -2.50 0.99 -7.11
C ILE A 35 -2.46 0.89 -5.57
N ILE A 36 -3.24 1.72 -4.87
CA ILE A 36 -3.31 1.70 -3.40
C ILE A 36 -4.54 0.94 -2.87
N ASN A 37 -5.35 0.33 -3.72
CA ASN A 37 -6.53 -0.43 -3.29
C ASN A 37 -6.11 -1.56 -2.33
N PRO A 38 -6.71 -1.71 -1.13
CA PRO A 38 -6.33 -2.76 -0.16
C PRO A 38 -6.51 -4.18 -0.69
N ASN A 39 -7.51 -4.39 -1.54
CA ASN A 39 -7.88 -5.71 -2.01
C ASN A 39 -6.83 -6.28 -2.98
N PRO A 40 -6.63 -7.61 -3.02
CA PRO A 40 -5.85 -8.26 -4.06
C PRO A 40 -6.31 -7.85 -5.47
N PRO A 41 -5.40 -7.74 -6.45
CA PRO A 41 -5.77 -7.50 -7.85
C PRO A 41 -6.66 -8.60 -8.39
N ILE A 42 -7.76 -8.21 -9.04
CA ILE A 42 -8.64 -9.15 -9.74
C ILE A 42 -8.48 -9.04 -11.25
N PHE A 43 -8.68 -10.15 -11.94
CA PHE A 43 -8.79 -10.20 -13.38
C PHE A 43 -10.25 -10.44 -13.76
N LYS A 44 -10.75 -9.69 -14.74
CA LYS A 44 -12.10 -9.88 -15.27
C LYS A 44 -11.99 -10.23 -16.74
N GLU A 45 -12.34 -11.47 -17.06
CA GLU A 45 -12.36 -11.95 -18.43
C GLU A 45 -13.44 -11.22 -19.24
N GLY A 46 -13.13 -10.84 -20.48
CA GLY A 46 -14.07 -10.18 -21.39
C GLY A 46 -14.46 -8.73 -21.02
N VAL A 47 -13.88 -8.13 -19.96
CA VAL A 47 -14.21 -6.76 -19.56
C VAL A 47 -13.25 -5.74 -20.17
N PHE A 48 -13.82 -4.75 -20.86
CA PHE A 48 -13.09 -3.68 -21.53
C PHE A 48 -13.62 -2.31 -21.07
N ASP A 49 -12.70 -1.37 -20.90
CA ASP A 49 -12.97 0.05 -20.74
C ASP A 49 -12.83 0.76 -22.10
N LYS A 50 -13.16 2.05 -22.16
CA LYS A 50 -13.00 2.90 -23.36
C LYS A 50 -11.61 2.90 -24.00
N HIS A 51 -10.58 2.50 -23.24
CA HIS A 51 -9.18 2.55 -23.65
C HIS A 51 -8.54 1.17 -23.85
N GLY A 52 -9.29 0.08 -23.69
CA GLY A 52 -8.78 -1.28 -23.84
C GLY A 52 -9.27 -2.21 -22.74
N LYS A 53 -8.55 -3.28 -22.48
CA LYS A 53 -8.92 -4.24 -21.43
C LYS A 53 -8.95 -3.57 -20.06
N TRP A 54 -9.98 -3.85 -19.27
CA TRP A 54 -10.04 -3.36 -17.90
C TRP A 54 -8.94 -4.05 -17.06
N MET A 55 -8.08 -3.24 -16.42
CA MET A 55 -7.02 -3.73 -15.55
C MET A 55 -7.18 -3.23 -14.11
N ASP A 56 -7.07 -4.13 -13.14
CA ASP A 56 -7.09 -3.78 -11.71
C ASP A 56 -5.71 -3.30 -11.23
N GLY A 57 -5.29 -2.14 -11.73
CA GLY A 57 -4.01 -1.53 -11.42
C GLY A 57 -3.88 -0.15 -12.03
N TRP A 58 -2.66 0.36 -12.05
CA TRP A 58 -2.24 1.53 -12.81
C TRP A 58 -1.55 1.06 -14.08
N GLU A 59 -1.95 1.57 -15.25
CA GLU A 59 -1.30 1.24 -16.52
C GLU A 59 -1.20 2.47 -17.43
N THR A 60 0.00 2.70 -17.97
CA THR A 60 0.32 3.84 -18.83
C THR A 60 0.44 3.47 -20.31
N ARG A 61 0.38 4.47 -21.18
CA ARG A 61 0.71 4.32 -22.61
C ARG A 61 2.17 3.91 -22.79
N ARG A 62 2.42 3.06 -23.80
CA ARG A 62 3.78 2.76 -24.27
C ARG A 62 4.51 4.04 -24.66
N ARG A 63 5.68 4.29 -24.05
CA ARG A 63 6.51 5.44 -24.38
C ARG A 63 7.39 5.12 -25.58
N ARG A 64 7.42 6.06 -26.52
CA ARG A 64 8.33 6.06 -27.69
C ARG A 64 9.46 7.09 -27.57
N LYS A 65 9.53 7.81 -26.44
CA LYS A 65 10.54 8.83 -26.14
C LYS A 65 11.26 8.51 -24.84
N LYS A 66 12.50 8.97 -24.70
CA LYS A 66 13.31 8.83 -23.47
C LYS A 66 12.53 9.34 -22.25
N GLY A 67 12.76 8.72 -21.10
CA GLY A 67 12.13 9.08 -19.82
C GLY A 67 11.39 7.90 -19.19
N PHE A 68 10.50 8.20 -18.27
CA PHE A 68 9.78 7.22 -17.46
C PHE A 68 8.45 7.77 -16.97
N ASP A 69 7.53 6.91 -16.57
CA ASP A 69 6.28 7.29 -15.91
C ASP A 69 6.38 7.20 -14.39
N TYR A 70 5.62 8.02 -13.69
CA TYR A 70 5.58 7.97 -12.23
C TYR A 70 4.24 8.40 -11.63
N VAL A 71 4.00 7.91 -10.41
CA VAL A 71 2.89 8.33 -9.55
C VAL A 71 3.42 8.84 -8.23
N ILE A 72 2.75 9.84 -7.66
CA ILE A 72 3.02 10.32 -6.31
C ILE A 72 1.83 9.96 -5.42
N VAL A 73 2.14 9.24 -4.34
CA VAL A 73 1.18 8.88 -3.29
C VAL A 73 1.50 9.70 -2.04
N LYS A 74 0.49 10.43 -1.54
CA LYS A 74 0.49 10.96 -0.18
C LYS A 74 0.14 9.82 0.77
N LEU A 75 1.02 9.52 1.71
CA LEU A 75 0.78 8.53 2.75
C LEU A 75 -0.28 9.05 3.71
N GLY A 76 -1.11 8.15 4.24
CA GLY A 76 -2.18 8.53 5.16
C GLY A 76 -1.67 9.13 6.46
N ARG A 77 -0.51 8.64 6.91
CA ARG A 77 0.23 9.19 8.04
C ARG A 77 1.73 9.30 7.70
N PRO A 78 2.44 10.30 8.24
CA PRO A 78 3.89 10.31 8.21
C PRO A 78 4.43 9.03 8.87
N GLY A 79 5.51 8.46 8.35
CA GLY A 79 6.06 7.24 8.93
C GLY A 79 7.41 6.83 8.39
N LYS A 80 8.05 5.90 9.10
CA LYS A 80 9.30 5.24 8.68
C LYS A 80 8.94 4.05 7.80
N ILE A 81 9.59 3.93 6.65
CA ILE A 81 9.33 2.85 5.69
C ILE A 81 10.37 1.74 5.88
N PHE A 82 9.91 0.49 5.98
CA PHE A 82 10.76 -0.68 6.16
C PHE A 82 10.73 -1.60 4.96
N ASN A 83 9.57 -1.78 4.36
CA ASN A 83 9.39 -2.63 3.20
C ASN A 83 8.47 -1.94 2.18
N ALA A 84 8.72 -2.18 0.90
CA ALA A 84 7.81 -1.82 -0.16
C ALA A 84 7.54 -3.06 -1.02
N ASP A 85 6.28 -3.29 -1.36
CA ASP A 85 5.87 -4.31 -2.32
C ASP A 85 5.36 -3.63 -3.59
N ILE A 86 5.94 -3.99 -4.73
CA ILE A 86 5.49 -3.57 -6.06
C ILE A 86 4.90 -4.81 -6.74
N ASP A 87 3.59 -4.83 -6.85
CA ASP A 87 2.84 -5.98 -7.36
C ASP A 87 2.51 -5.79 -8.84
N THR A 88 2.92 -6.74 -9.69
CA THR A 88 2.62 -6.77 -11.12
C THR A 88 1.60 -7.85 -11.49
N THR A 89 0.84 -8.37 -10.53
CA THR A 89 -0.22 -9.37 -10.75
C THR A 89 -1.15 -8.96 -11.91
N HIS A 90 -1.44 -9.89 -12.80
CA HIS A 90 -2.18 -9.73 -14.07
C HIS A 90 -1.50 -8.90 -15.17
N PHE A 91 -0.31 -8.33 -14.91
CA PHE A 91 0.53 -7.71 -15.93
C PHE A 91 1.60 -8.70 -16.39
N SER A 92 1.35 -9.34 -17.54
CA SER A 92 2.16 -10.42 -18.12
C SER A 92 2.59 -10.06 -19.54
N GLY A 93 3.71 -9.34 -19.65
CA GLY A 93 4.25 -8.82 -20.91
C GLY A 93 4.17 -7.29 -21.02
N ASN A 94 3.30 -6.65 -20.24
CA ASN A 94 3.13 -5.20 -20.15
C ASN A 94 3.50 -4.62 -18.77
N GLN A 95 4.11 -5.40 -17.88
CA GLN A 95 4.71 -4.87 -16.66
C GLN A 95 5.95 -4.02 -16.97
N PRO A 96 6.29 -3.02 -16.15
CA PRO A 96 7.53 -2.28 -16.31
C PRO A 96 8.76 -3.19 -16.20
N MET A 97 9.81 -2.88 -16.96
CA MET A 97 11.06 -3.63 -16.84
C MET A 97 11.75 -3.37 -15.50
N GLN A 98 11.66 -2.13 -15.02
CA GLN A 98 12.25 -1.72 -13.76
C GLN A 98 11.35 -0.72 -13.02
N ALA A 99 11.54 -0.62 -11.71
CA ALA A 99 10.97 0.45 -10.90
C ALA A 99 11.96 0.99 -9.87
N SER A 100 11.75 2.22 -9.41
CA SER A 100 12.46 2.83 -8.29
C SER A 100 11.46 3.56 -7.38
N LEU A 101 11.89 3.83 -6.14
CA LEU A 101 11.08 4.58 -5.18
C LEU A 101 11.89 5.76 -4.66
N GLU A 102 11.24 6.92 -4.68
CA GLU A 102 11.69 8.12 -3.99
C GLU A 102 10.68 8.48 -2.90
N ALA A 103 11.13 9.16 -1.85
CA ALA A 103 10.25 9.64 -0.79
C ALA A 103 10.65 11.04 -0.33
N CYS A 104 9.69 11.78 0.22
CA CYS A 104 9.96 13.07 0.84
C CYS A 104 9.07 13.33 2.06
N HIS A 105 9.55 14.23 2.92
CA HIS A 105 8.81 14.78 4.04
C HIS A 105 8.35 16.19 3.70
N SER A 106 7.04 16.43 3.62
CA SER A 106 6.48 17.74 3.30
C SER A 106 5.11 17.92 3.93
N LYS A 107 4.86 19.12 4.49
CA LYS A 107 3.55 19.52 5.00
C LYS A 107 2.55 19.81 3.87
N LYS A 108 3.04 20.21 2.69
CA LYS A 108 2.25 20.53 1.50
C LYS A 108 2.45 19.45 0.43
N ASN A 109 1.57 19.40 -0.58
CA ASN A 109 1.80 18.55 -1.74
C ASN A 109 3.14 18.91 -2.41
N PRO A 110 3.99 17.92 -2.75
CA PRO A 110 5.24 18.16 -3.43
C PRO A 110 5.04 18.84 -4.80
N ASN A 111 6.02 19.63 -5.18
CA ASN A 111 6.14 20.31 -6.48
C ASN A 111 7.53 20.05 -7.09
N ASN A 112 7.83 20.69 -8.22
CA ASN A 112 9.09 20.50 -8.94
C ASN A 112 10.34 20.92 -8.15
N LYS A 113 10.20 21.72 -7.08
CA LYS A 113 11.30 22.14 -6.20
C LYS A 113 11.46 21.24 -4.97
N SER A 114 10.58 20.25 -4.80
CA SER A 114 10.61 19.37 -3.63
C SER A 114 11.82 18.43 -3.67
N ARG A 115 12.50 18.30 -2.54
CA ARG A 115 13.66 17.42 -2.40
C ARG A 115 13.19 15.98 -2.20
N TRP A 116 13.42 15.15 -3.20
CA TRP A 116 13.13 13.72 -3.19
C TRP A 116 14.38 12.94 -2.83
N ILE A 117 14.24 11.94 -1.95
CA ILE A 117 15.31 11.04 -1.54
C ILE A 117 15.02 9.68 -2.16
N THR A 118 15.98 9.13 -2.91
CA THR A 118 15.89 7.76 -3.41
C THR A 118 15.95 6.78 -2.24
N ILE A 119 14.86 6.06 -2.00
CA ILE A 119 14.77 5.03 -0.95
C ILE A 119 14.89 3.60 -1.50
N LEU A 120 14.65 3.43 -2.81
CA LEU A 120 14.91 2.21 -3.56
C LEU A 120 15.51 2.60 -4.93
N SER A 121 16.75 2.21 -5.19
CA SER A 121 17.35 2.36 -6.53
C SER A 121 16.63 1.48 -7.56
N LYS A 122 16.86 1.72 -8.86
CA LYS A 122 16.20 0.95 -9.93
C LYS A 122 16.37 -0.56 -9.73
N LYS A 123 15.27 -1.30 -9.62
CA LYS A 123 15.22 -2.77 -9.53
C LYS A 123 14.43 -3.33 -10.69
N LYS A 124 14.86 -4.49 -11.20
CA LYS A 124 14.12 -5.25 -12.21
C LYS A 124 12.81 -5.77 -11.62
N LEU A 125 11.74 -5.72 -12.41
CA LEU A 125 10.48 -6.37 -12.12
C LEU A 125 10.24 -7.52 -13.10
N GLY A 126 9.49 -8.52 -12.68
CA GLY A 126 9.00 -9.63 -13.50
C GLY A 126 7.49 -9.58 -13.67
N PRO A 127 6.95 -10.35 -14.63
CA PRO A 127 5.51 -10.41 -14.88
C PRO A 127 4.78 -11.10 -13.72
N ASN A 128 3.53 -10.68 -13.50
CA ASN A 128 2.54 -11.37 -12.67
C ASN A 128 3.02 -11.81 -11.27
N LYS A 129 3.68 -10.92 -10.52
CA LYS A 129 4.19 -11.27 -9.18
C LYS A 129 4.38 -10.08 -8.25
N ASN A 130 4.46 -10.37 -6.96
CA ASN A 130 4.89 -9.44 -5.92
C ASN A 130 6.42 -9.26 -5.90
N HIS A 131 6.87 -8.06 -5.55
CA HIS A 131 8.27 -7.69 -5.45
C HIS A 131 8.52 -6.98 -4.12
N ASN A 132 8.94 -7.75 -3.13
CA ASN A 132 9.18 -7.24 -1.78
C ASN A 132 10.61 -6.72 -1.64
N PHE A 133 10.75 -5.42 -1.40
CA PHE A 133 12.03 -4.74 -1.22
C PHE A 133 12.19 -4.21 0.21
N LYS A 134 13.35 -4.44 0.82
CA LYS A 134 13.73 -3.83 2.10
C LYS A 134 14.23 -2.40 1.88
N ILE A 135 13.73 -1.45 2.66
CA ILE A 135 14.10 -0.04 2.64
C ILE A 135 15.02 0.26 3.83
N LYS A 136 16.24 0.72 3.53
CA LYS A 136 17.26 1.00 4.54
C LYS A 136 17.09 2.36 5.21
N ASN A 137 16.64 3.38 4.45
CA ASN A 137 16.47 4.72 4.98
C ASN A 137 15.32 4.76 6.02
N LYS A 138 15.63 5.17 7.25
CA LYS A 138 14.68 5.23 8.38
C LYS A 138 14.21 6.65 8.73
N SER A 139 14.40 7.61 7.83
CA SER A 139 13.77 8.93 7.95
C SER A 139 12.24 8.80 7.86
N ILE A 140 11.55 9.83 8.37
CA ILE A 140 10.10 9.91 8.33
C ILE A 140 9.66 10.53 7.00
N PHE A 141 8.80 9.84 6.29
CA PHE A 141 8.28 10.29 5.00
C PHE A 141 6.78 10.53 5.05
N THR A 142 6.31 11.39 4.16
CA THR A 142 4.88 11.77 4.02
C THR A 142 4.35 11.47 2.63
N HIS A 143 5.26 11.39 1.65
CA HIS A 143 4.94 11.11 0.27
C HIS A 143 5.95 10.09 -0.27
N ILE A 144 5.48 9.24 -1.16
CA ILE A 144 6.30 8.30 -1.93
C ILE A 144 6.02 8.54 -3.42
N LYS A 145 7.04 8.41 -4.24
CA LYS A 145 6.97 8.46 -5.69
C LYS A 145 7.44 7.13 -6.25
N LEU A 146 6.55 6.44 -6.95
CA LEU A 146 6.88 5.22 -7.69
C LEU A 146 7.19 5.61 -9.12
N ASN A 147 8.42 5.34 -9.54
CA ASN A 147 8.88 5.52 -10.91
C ASN A 147 8.91 4.15 -11.60
N ILE A 148 8.31 4.03 -12.79
CA ILE A 148 8.31 2.83 -13.62
C ILE A 148 9.04 3.09 -14.94
N TYR A 149 9.89 2.16 -15.37
CA TYR A 149 10.78 2.37 -16.52
C TYR A 149 10.53 1.35 -17.65
N PRO A 150 10.36 1.83 -18.90
CA PRO A 150 9.96 3.19 -19.28
C PRO A 150 8.49 3.49 -18.94
N ASP A 151 7.64 2.47 -19.00
CA ASP A 151 6.18 2.53 -18.88
C ASP A 151 5.66 1.14 -18.48
N GLY A 152 4.34 0.96 -18.45
CA GLY A 152 3.69 -0.34 -18.24
C GLY A 152 2.69 -0.33 -17.08
N GLY A 153 2.37 -1.53 -16.60
CA GLY A 153 1.33 -1.73 -15.60
C GLY A 153 1.82 -2.25 -14.23
N VAL A 154 1.28 -1.66 -13.16
CA VAL A 154 1.50 -2.07 -11.77
C VAL A 154 0.16 -2.24 -11.07
N ALA A 155 -0.08 -3.42 -10.51
CA ALA A 155 -1.34 -3.78 -9.87
C ALA A 155 -1.50 -3.11 -8.52
N ARG A 156 -0.48 -3.21 -7.64
CA ARG A 156 -0.48 -2.61 -6.30
C ARG A 156 0.88 -2.06 -5.91
N LEU A 157 0.83 -1.07 -5.02
CA LEU A 157 1.94 -0.58 -4.23
C LEU A 157 1.55 -0.72 -2.77
N ARG A 158 2.36 -1.45 -2.00
CA ARG A 158 2.26 -1.49 -0.53
C ARG A 158 3.51 -0.87 0.06
N VAL A 159 3.32 -0.03 1.08
CA VAL A 159 4.41 0.68 1.75
C VAL A 159 4.32 0.35 3.22
N TYR A 160 5.03 -0.68 3.65
CA TYR A 160 4.97 -1.20 5.00
C TYR A 160 5.95 -0.48 5.91
N GLY A 161 5.46 -0.01 7.05
CA GLY A 161 6.30 0.56 8.07
C GLY A 161 5.57 0.96 9.34
N GLU A 162 6.13 1.95 10.02
CA GLU A 162 5.66 2.44 11.32
C GLU A 162 5.24 3.90 11.20
N ILE A 163 4.08 4.22 11.77
CA ILE A 163 3.57 5.60 11.83
C ILE A 163 4.48 6.43 12.76
N GLU A 164 4.78 7.65 12.34
CA GLU A 164 5.43 8.63 13.21
C GLU A 164 4.47 9.01 14.34
N MET A 165 4.81 8.52 15.53
CA MET A 165 4.15 8.93 16.76
C MET A 165 4.76 10.25 17.23
N LYS A 166 4.03 11.35 17.06
CA LYS A 166 4.31 12.55 17.85
C LYS A 166 4.03 12.21 19.31
N LYS A 167 4.80 12.75 20.26
CA LYS A 167 4.47 12.65 21.70
C LYS A 167 3.01 13.10 21.86
N VAL A 168 2.10 12.16 22.07
CA VAL A 168 0.70 12.46 22.27
C VAL A 168 0.60 13.02 23.68
N ASN A 169 0.31 14.32 23.80
CA ASN A 169 -0.10 14.85 25.09
C ASN A 169 -1.53 14.38 25.32
N PHE A 170 -1.71 13.40 26.20
CA PHE A 170 -3.00 12.80 26.48
C PHE A 170 -3.97 13.79 27.14
N GLY A 171 -3.46 14.83 27.83
CA GLY A 171 -4.28 15.81 28.54
C GLY A 171 -5.43 15.15 29.30
N ASN A 172 -6.62 15.76 29.26
CA ASN A 172 -7.88 15.16 29.75
C ASN A 172 -8.75 14.61 28.60
N LYS A 173 -8.18 14.30 27.43
CA LYS A 173 -8.96 13.83 26.28
C LYS A 173 -9.10 12.31 26.33
N ILE A 174 -10.31 11.81 26.08
CA ILE A 174 -10.53 10.38 25.83
C ILE A 174 -9.87 10.03 24.50
N ILE A 175 -8.90 9.10 24.54
CA ILE A 175 -8.12 8.68 23.38
C ILE A 175 -8.30 7.18 23.17
N ASN A 176 -8.59 6.78 21.94
CA ASN A 176 -8.65 5.36 21.57
C ASN A 176 -7.22 4.80 21.42
N LEU A 177 -6.72 4.12 22.45
CA LEU A 177 -5.40 3.50 22.46
C LEU A 177 -5.26 2.28 21.53
N SER A 178 -6.36 1.74 21.00
CA SER A 178 -6.32 0.66 20.00
C SER A 178 -6.42 1.17 18.56
N SER A 179 -6.50 2.50 18.37
CA SER A 179 -6.52 3.08 17.03
C SER A 179 -5.16 2.98 16.36
N MET A 180 -5.10 2.44 15.14
CA MET A 180 -3.90 2.44 14.31
C MET A 180 -3.36 3.86 14.07
N LEU A 181 -4.23 4.88 14.08
CA LEU A 181 -3.83 6.29 13.96
C LEU A 181 -2.98 6.77 15.16
N ASN A 182 -3.10 6.07 16.29
CA ASN A 182 -2.35 6.28 17.52
C ASN A 182 -1.25 5.23 17.69
N GLY A 183 -0.82 4.58 16.60
CA GLY A 183 0.34 3.69 16.58
C GLY A 183 0.06 2.24 16.98
N SER A 184 -1.20 1.88 17.27
CA SER A 184 -1.54 0.51 17.61
C SER A 184 -1.30 -0.42 16.43
N SER A 185 -0.83 -1.63 16.73
CA SER A 185 -0.51 -2.65 15.74
C SER A 185 -0.90 -4.04 16.22
N ILE A 186 -1.13 -4.95 15.27
CA ILE A 186 -1.35 -6.35 15.58
C ILE A 186 0.00 -7.00 15.84
N VAL A 187 0.17 -7.61 17.00
CA VAL A 187 1.34 -8.45 17.34
C VAL A 187 1.16 -9.85 16.78
N GLY A 188 -0.06 -10.36 16.79
CA GLY A 188 -0.40 -11.57 16.07
C GLY A 188 -1.84 -12.02 16.26
N CYS A 189 -2.26 -12.98 15.44
CA CYS A 189 -3.56 -13.63 15.52
C CYS A 189 -3.43 -15.10 15.11
N ASN A 190 -4.46 -15.89 15.43
CA ASN A 190 -4.48 -17.31 15.11
C ASN A 190 -5.12 -17.64 13.74
N ASN A 191 -5.88 -16.70 13.16
CA ASN A 191 -6.59 -16.92 11.91
C ASN A 191 -6.86 -15.59 11.18
N GLU A 192 -6.80 -15.56 9.85
CA GLU A 192 -7.27 -14.47 8.98
C GLU A 192 -7.93 -15.14 7.76
N HIS A 193 -9.20 -15.56 7.88
CA HIS A 193 -9.87 -16.25 6.78
C HIS A 193 -10.38 -15.26 5.74
N PHE A 194 -11.10 -14.22 6.19
CA PHE A 194 -11.44 -13.06 5.39
C PHE A 194 -11.08 -11.77 6.13
N GLY A 195 -10.66 -10.76 5.36
CA GLY A 195 -10.11 -9.54 5.94
C GLY A 195 -8.80 -9.78 6.69
N ARG A 196 -8.19 -8.69 7.18
CA ARG A 196 -6.92 -8.74 7.93
C ARG A 196 -7.15 -8.30 9.36
N ALA A 197 -6.42 -8.87 10.32
CA ALA A 197 -6.53 -8.51 11.73
C ALA A 197 -6.28 -7.01 11.95
N GLU A 198 -5.40 -6.40 11.16
CA GLU A 198 -5.11 -4.95 11.21
C GLU A 198 -6.33 -4.07 10.93
N ASN A 199 -7.35 -4.60 10.25
CA ASN A 199 -8.57 -3.89 9.93
C ASN A 199 -9.34 -3.44 11.18
N ILE A 200 -9.24 -4.19 12.30
CA ILE A 200 -9.91 -3.83 13.56
C ILE A 200 -9.37 -2.52 14.14
N LEU A 201 -8.13 -2.17 13.82
CA LEU A 201 -7.47 -0.94 14.29
C LEU A 201 -7.71 0.24 13.35
N ALA A 202 -8.29 0.00 12.17
CA ALA A 202 -8.48 1.02 11.14
C ALA A 202 -9.53 2.06 11.56
N PRO A 203 -9.37 3.33 11.15
CA PRO A 203 -10.36 4.36 11.45
C PRO A 203 -11.62 4.22 10.59
N GLY A 204 -12.73 4.77 11.10
CA GLY A 204 -14.01 4.82 10.38
C GLY A 204 -14.82 3.54 10.51
N LYS A 205 -15.88 3.42 9.70
CA LYS A 205 -16.72 2.22 9.61
C LYS A 205 -16.34 1.43 8.35
N GLY A 206 -16.30 0.11 8.47
CA GLY A 206 -16.16 -0.77 7.32
C GLY A 206 -17.32 -0.59 6.33
N LYS A 207 -17.04 -0.72 5.03
CA LYS A 207 -18.05 -0.69 3.98
C LYS A 207 -18.69 -2.07 3.78
N ASN A 208 -17.92 -3.12 3.98
CA ASN A 208 -18.37 -4.51 3.90
C ASN A 208 -17.57 -5.41 4.86
N MET A 209 -17.85 -6.70 4.87
CA MET A 209 -17.22 -7.68 5.77
C MET A 209 -15.69 -7.78 5.57
N GLY A 210 -15.18 -7.52 4.35
CA GLY A 210 -13.75 -7.53 4.05
C GLY A 210 -12.95 -6.41 4.73
N ASP A 211 -13.64 -5.37 5.21
CA ASP A 211 -13.06 -4.30 6.01
C ASP A 211 -12.96 -4.66 7.50
N GLY A 212 -13.36 -5.87 7.91
CA GLY A 212 -13.22 -6.41 9.26
C GLY A 212 -12.13 -7.48 9.37
N TRP A 213 -12.18 -8.24 10.45
CA TRP A 213 -11.39 -9.46 10.65
C TRP A 213 -12.37 -10.62 10.86
N GLU A 214 -12.31 -11.61 9.98
CA GLU A 214 -13.20 -12.76 10.00
C GLU A 214 -12.37 -14.05 10.02
N THR A 215 -12.75 -14.95 10.92
CA THR A 215 -12.09 -16.23 11.11
C THR A 215 -12.90 -17.36 10.51
N ARG A 216 -12.21 -18.45 10.15
CA ARG A 216 -12.87 -19.64 9.60
C ARG A 216 -13.83 -20.23 10.63
N ARG A 217 -14.92 -20.82 10.16
CA ARG A 217 -15.87 -21.54 11.02
C ARG A 217 -15.16 -22.67 11.79
N SER A 218 -15.21 -22.63 13.12
CA SER A 218 -14.71 -23.69 13.99
C SER A 218 -15.79 -24.74 14.27
N ARG A 219 -15.39 -26.01 14.40
CA ARG A 219 -16.26 -27.15 14.80
C ARG A 219 -15.84 -27.78 16.14
N GLY A 220 -14.79 -27.27 16.77
CA GLY A 220 -14.30 -27.76 18.06
C GLY A 220 -14.30 -26.67 19.13
N LYS A 221 -13.88 -27.02 20.36
CA LYS A 221 -13.80 -26.12 21.53
C LYS A 221 -12.58 -25.17 21.45
N ASN A 222 -12.46 -24.42 20.36
CA ASN A 222 -11.38 -23.44 20.15
C ASN A 222 -11.96 -22.02 20.03
N PHE A 223 -11.24 -21.04 20.55
CA PHE A 223 -11.53 -19.61 20.38
C PHE A 223 -10.52 -18.97 19.43
N ASP A 224 -10.99 -17.98 18.68
CA ASP A 224 -10.14 -17.12 17.88
C ASP A 224 -9.67 -15.89 18.66
N TRP A 225 -8.45 -15.44 18.40
CA TRP A 225 -7.82 -14.37 19.15
C TRP A 225 -6.87 -13.55 18.28
N LEU A 226 -6.67 -12.29 18.70
CA LEU A 226 -5.61 -11.41 18.24
C LEU A 226 -4.98 -10.69 19.44
N ILE A 227 -3.74 -10.24 19.26
CA ILE A 227 -2.97 -9.52 20.26
C ILE A 227 -2.66 -8.14 19.67
N ILE A 228 -3.03 -7.08 20.40
CA ILE A 228 -2.80 -5.68 20.02
C ILE A 228 -1.66 -5.14 20.89
N LYS A 229 -0.77 -4.35 20.29
CA LYS A 229 0.23 -3.52 20.98
C LYS A 229 -0.05 -2.06 20.70
#